data_AF-R9LNW5-F1
#
_entry.id   AF-R9LNW5-F1
#
_cell.length_a   1.000
_cell.length_b   1.000
_cell.length_c   1.000
_cell.angle_alpha   90.00
_cell.angle_beta   90.00
_cell.angle_gamma   90.00
#
_symmetry.space_group_name_H-M   'P 1'
#
loop_
_entity.id
_entity.type
_entity.pdbx_description
1 polymer ?
#
loop_
_entity_poly.entity_id
_entity_poly.type
_entity_poly.pdbx_seq_one_letter_code
_entity_poly.pdbx_strand_id
1 'polypeptide(L)'
;MNYQQFKNEVLGKAYDVDGAYGPQCWDGFAVYCQKLGYPVINCTTTGYVKDLWVNRHSNGILNSFNEVSVMQPGDVAVFMESGVTPSSHVAIFDHDIDGSNGMFLGQNQGGANGAFNLVSLPYSATYATAFRPKSFGSGTSTEGNYPIPNSGTFKFTVDNVNIRNGEVGLAGSLTGQQYNSGETVNYDKVYERDGYLWISYISYSGARRSVAVRAQDGTMWGYAI
;
A
#
# COMPACT_ATOMS: atom_id res chain seq x y z
N MET A 1 -2.30 -9.84 -9.17
CA MET A 1 -1.70 -8.64 -9.78
C MET A 1 -1.23 -7.74 -8.66
N ASN A 2 -0.06 -7.10 -8.77
CA ASN A 2 0.38 -6.06 -7.83
C ASN A 2 0.07 -4.66 -8.38
N TYR A 3 0.26 -3.61 -7.56
CA TYR A 3 -0.04 -2.23 -7.97
C TYR A 3 0.72 -1.80 -9.23
N GLN A 4 2.02 -2.05 -9.32
CA GLN A 4 2.83 -1.62 -10.46
C GLN A 4 2.40 -2.28 -11.78
N GLN A 5 2.04 -3.57 -11.72
CA GLN A 5 1.48 -4.29 -12.86
C GLN A 5 0.15 -3.66 -13.30
N PHE A 6 -0.73 -3.36 -12.34
CA PHE A 6 -2.00 -2.69 -12.62
C PHE A 6 -1.78 -1.32 -13.28
N LYS A 7 -0.94 -0.47 -12.67
CA LYS A 7 -0.59 0.86 -13.18
C LYS A 7 -0.06 0.80 -14.62
N ASN A 8 0.91 -0.08 -14.88
CA ASN A 8 1.48 -0.25 -16.21
C ASN A 8 0.43 -0.73 -17.24
N GLU A 9 -0.55 -1.52 -16.81
CA GLU A 9 -1.60 -2.01 -17.69
C GLU A 9 -2.61 -0.91 -18.06
N VAL A 10 -3.00 -0.07 -17.10
CA VAL A 10 -4.14 0.84 -17.28
C VAL A 10 -3.76 2.27 -17.67
N LEU A 11 -2.53 2.72 -17.37
CA LEU A 11 -2.12 4.10 -17.60
C LEU A 11 -2.35 4.54 -19.06
N GLY A 12 -3.03 5.68 -19.24
CA GLY A 12 -3.39 6.22 -20.55
C GLY A 12 -4.57 5.53 -21.23
N LYS A 13 -5.22 4.56 -20.58
CA LYS A 13 -6.40 3.85 -21.11
C LYS A 13 -7.66 4.25 -20.35
N ALA A 14 -8.80 4.20 -21.04
CA ALA A 14 -10.10 4.50 -20.47
C ALA A 14 -10.99 3.25 -20.50
N TYR A 15 -11.74 3.05 -19.43
CA TYR A 15 -12.62 1.90 -19.23
C TYR A 15 -13.98 2.39 -18.73
N ASP A 16 -15.03 1.92 -19.40
CA ASP A 16 -16.43 2.12 -19.05
C ASP A 16 -17.00 0.73 -18.72
N VAL A 17 -17.27 0.48 -17.44
CA VAL A 17 -17.59 -0.86 -16.91
C VAL A 17 -19.09 -1.08 -16.87
N ASP A 18 -19.88 -0.06 -16.57
CA ASP A 18 -21.34 -0.15 -16.45
C ASP A 18 -22.10 0.39 -17.67
N GLY A 19 -21.42 1.04 -18.62
CA GLY A 19 -22.03 1.66 -19.80
C GLY A 19 -22.74 2.98 -19.49
N ALA A 20 -22.57 3.53 -18.29
CA ALA A 20 -23.23 4.73 -17.81
C ALA A 20 -22.23 5.88 -17.70
N TYR A 21 -22.56 7.02 -18.31
CA TYR A 21 -21.76 8.25 -18.26
C TYR A 21 -20.32 8.13 -18.80
N GLY A 22 -19.92 7.01 -19.41
CA GLY A 22 -18.57 6.82 -19.93
C GLY A 22 -17.54 6.57 -18.81
N PRO A 23 -16.23 6.62 -19.09
CA PRO A 23 -15.19 6.30 -18.11
C PRO A 23 -15.17 7.25 -16.89
N GLN A 24 -15.73 6.82 -15.76
CA GLN A 24 -15.74 7.56 -14.50
C GLN A 24 -14.70 7.03 -13.51
N CYS A 25 -14.55 7.76 -12.40
CA CYS A 25 -13.70 7.34 -11.29
C CYS A 25 -14.15 6.01 -10.67
N TRP A 26 -15.46 5.78 -10.60
CA TRP A 26 -16.01 4.50 -10.15
C TRP A 26 -15.65 3.37 -11.11
N ASP A 27 -15.67 3.56 -12.43
CA ASP A 27 -15.21 2.55 -13.39
C ASP A 27 -13.75 2.20 -13.18
N GLY A 28 -12.92 3.20 -12.85
CA GLY A 28 -11.51 2.97 -12.53
C GLY A 28 -11.36 2.04 -11.32
N PHE A 29 -12.14 2.28 -10.26
CA PHE A 29 -12.22 1.39 -9.10
C PHE A 29 -12.78 0.00 -9.46
N ALA A 30 -13.83 -0.07 -10.29
CA ALA A 30 -14.42 -1.33 -10.72
C ALA A 30 -13.44 -2.19 -11.52
N VAL A 31 -12.69 -1.60 -12.45
CA VAL A 31 -11.60 -2.27 -13.17
C VAL A 31 -10.54 -2.77 -12.19
N TYR A 32 -10.17 -1.97 -11.19
CA TYR A 32 -9.22 -2.38 -10.17
C TYR A 32 -9.70 -3.62 -9.39
N CYS A 33 -10.94 -3.61 -8.91
CA CYS A 33 -11.57 -4.76 -8.26
C CYS A 33 -11.56 -6.00 -9.17
N GLN A 34 -12.01 -5.88 -10.42
CA GLN A 34 -12.05 -7.00 -11.37
C GLN A 34 -10.66 -7.61 -11.61
N LYS A 35 -9.63 -6.78 -11.78
CA LYS A 35 -8.24 -7.23 -11.98
C LYS A 35 -7.64 -7.91 -10.74
N LEU A 36 -8.15 -7.59 -9.56
CA LEU A 36 -7.80 -8.24 -8.29
C LEU A 36 -8.64 -9.49 -8.00
N GLY A 37 -9.66 -9.77 -8.82
CA GLY A 37 -10.60 -10.88 -8.59
C GLY A 37 -11.62 -10.57 -7.48
N TYR A 38 -11.90 -9.30 -7.22
CA TYR A 38 -12.79 -8.83 -6.17
C TYR A 38 -14.17 -8.47 -6.71
N PRO A 39 -15.24 -8.63 -5.89
CA PRO A 39 -16.54 -8.08 -6.21
C PRO A 39 -16.46 -6.56 -6.33
N VAL A 40 -17.12 -6.01 -7.35
CA VAL A 40 -17.31 -4.57 -7.52
C VAL A 40 -18.39 -4.10 -6.53
N ILE A 41 -18.12 -2.99 -5.83
CA ILE A 41 -19.03 -2.43 -4.83
C ILE A 41 -19.82 -1.27 -5.46
N ASN A 42 -21.15 -1.36 -5.39
CA ASN A 42 -22.05 -0.35 -5.93
C ASN A 42 -22.27 0.82 -4.96
N CYS A 43 -22.47 2.02 -5.50
CA CYS A 43 -22.79 3.22 -4.73
C CYS A 43 -24.30 3.43 -4.70
N THR A 44 -24.98 2.99 -3.63
CA THR A 44 -26.45 2.87 -3.62
C THR A 44 -27.18 3.95 -2.85
N THR A 45 -26.50 4.74 -2.02
CA THR A 45 -27.15 5.75 -1.15
C THR A 45 -27.28 7.08 -1.85
N THR A 46 -26.19 7.56 -2.43
CA THR A 46 -26.13 8.84 -3.16
C THR A 46 -25.85 8.65 -4.64
N GLY A 47 -25.41 7.46 -5.07
CA GLY A 47 -24.95 7.21 -6.43
C GLY A 47 -23.51 7.64 -6.69
N TYR A 48 -22.85 8.27 -5.71
CA TYR A 48 -21.47 8.76 -5.81
C TYR A 48 -20.50 7.93 -4.96
N VAL A 49 -19.23 7.98 -5.33
CA VAL A 49 -18.16 7.13 -4.76
C VAL A 49 -17.88 7.36 -3.27
N LYS A 50 -18.35 8.47 -2.67
CA LYS A 50 -18.37 8.63 -1.21
C LYS A 50 -19.12 7.51 -0.48
N ASP A 51 -20.09 6.88 -1.13
CA ASP A 51 -20.83 5.72 -0.59
C ASP A 51 -19.90 4.54 -0.29
N LEU A 52 -18.78 4.41 -1.00
CA LEU A 52 -17.77 3.36 -0.74
C LEU A 52 -17.22 3.48 0.68
N TRP A 53 -17.00 4.71 1.17
CA TRP A 53 -16.46 4.97 2.50
C TRP A 53 -17.55 5.10 3.57
N VAL A 54 -18.62 5.86 3.30
CA VAL A 54 -19.70 6.11 4.27
C VAL A 54 -20.40 4.81 4.64
N ASN A 55 -20.62 3.92 3.68
CA ASN A 55 -21.31 2.64 3.90
C ASN A 55 -20.35 1.46 4.09
N ARG A 56 -19.04 1.68 4.34
CA ARG A 56 -18.02 0.62 4.32
C ARG A 56 -18.30 -0.60 5.22
N HIS A 57 -19.05 -0.41 6.30
CA HIS A 57 -19.42 -1.49 7.22
C HIS A 57 -20.62 -2.34 6.76
N SER A 58 -21.33 -1.94 5.69
CA SER A 58 -22.52 -2.63 5.18
C SER A 58 -22.48 -2.91 3.67
N ASN A 59 -21.66 -2.18 2.90
CA ASN A 59 -21.56 -2.32 1.44
C ASN A 59 -20.68 -3.50 0.99
N GLY A 60 -19.98 -4.16 1.93
CA GLY A 60 -19.13 -5.32 1.66
C GLY A 60 -17.69 -5.01 1.24
N ILE A 61 -17.27 -3.75 1.12
CA ILE A 61 -15.90 -3.39 0.73
C ILE A 61 -14.85 -3.98 1.68
N LEU A 62 -15.15 -4.03 2.98
CA LEU A 62 -14.26 -4.58 4.01
C LEU A 62 -14.09 -6.11 3.92
N ASN A 63 -14.85 -6.80 3.07
CA ASN A 63 -14.62 -8.22 2.78
C ASN A 63 -13.34 -8.39 1.95
N SER A 64 -13.06 -7.46 1.03
CA SER A 64 -11.95 -7.53 0.08
C SER A 64 -10.78 -6.60 0.42
N PHE A 65 -11.02 -5.59 1.25
CA PHE A 65 -10.03 -4.58 1.63
C PHE A 65 -9.88 -4.46 3.15
N ASN A 66 -8.68 -4.12 3.61
CA ASN A 66 -8.42 -3.68 4.98
C ASN A 66 -8.47 -2.16 5.05
N GLU A 67 -9.05 -1.62 6.11
CA GLU A 67 -9.02 -0.17 6.36
C GLU A 67 -7.67 0.24 6.98
N VAL A 68 -7.03 1.27 6.43
CA VAL A 68 -5.68 1.72 6.84
C VAL A 68 -5.64 3.24 7.00
N SER A 69 -4.87 3.73 7.98
CA SER A 69 -4.67 5.18 8.24
C SER A 69 -3.41 5.75 7.60
N VAL A 70 -2.49 4.89 7.12
CA VAL A 70 -1.30 5.27 6.38
C VAL A 70 -1.34 4.55 5.04
N MET A 71 -1.48 5.33 3.97
CA MET A 71 -1.59 4.79 2.61
C MET A 71 -0.25 4.22 2.14
N GLN A 72 -0.33 3.13 1.38
CA GLN A 72 0.76 2.51 0.62
C GLN A 72 0.35 2.39 -0.85
N PRO A 73 1.32 2.30 -1.78
CA PRO A 73 1.02 2.18 -3.19
C PRO A 73 0.02 1.05 -3.46
N GLY A 74 -1.10 1.38 -4.11
CA GLY A 74 -2.20 0.44 -4.37
C GLY A 74 -3.40 0.52 -3.44
N ASP A 75 -3.34 1.33 -2.38
CA ASP A 75 -4.51 1.58 -1.53
C ASP A 75 -5.53 2.44 -2.26
N VAL A 76 -6.81 2.12 -2.09
CA VAL A 76 -7.92 2.88 -2.67
C VAL A 76 -8.30 3.99 -1.70
N ALA A 77 -8.07 5.24 -2.11
CA ALA A 77 -8.48 6.43 -1.38
C ALA A 77 -9.84 6.92 -1.88
N VAL A 78 -10.71 7.28 -0.94
CA VAL A 78 -12.00 7.92 -1.23
C VAL A 78 -11.91 9.38 -0.80
N PHE A 79 -12.30 10.27 -1.71
CA PHE A 79 -12.29 11.71 -1.53
C PHE A 79 -13.68 12.20 -1.15
N MET A 80 -13.73 13.12 -0.19
CA MET A 80 -14.93 13.85 0.19
C MET A 80 -15.36 14.80 -0.94
N GLU A 81 -16.56 15.35 -0.81
CA GLU A 81 -16.98 16.48 -1.64
C GLU A 81 -16.17 17.72 -1.25
N SER A 82 -15.48 18.30 -2.22
CA SER A 82 -14.61 19.46 -2.00
C SER A 82 -14.47 20.30 -3.27
N GLY A 83 -13.76 21.42 -3.19
CA GLY A 83 -13.47 22.25 -4.37
C GLY A 83 -12.67 21.52 -5.47
N VAL A 84 -11.87 20.51 -5.11
CA VAL A 84 -11.09 19.70 -6.07
C VAL A 84 -11.82 18.42 -6.48
N THR A 85 -12.81 17.98 -5.70
CA THR A 85 -13.60 16.76 -5.93
C THR A 85 -15.10 17.04 -5.70
N PRO A 86 -15.78 17.83 -6.56
CA PRO A 86 -17.12 18.35 -6.25
C PRO A 86 -18.20 17.29 -6.05
N SER A 87 -18.05 16.12 -6.67
CA SER A 87 -19.00 15.00 -6.61
C SER A 87 -18.42 13.78 -5.91
N SER A 88 -17.51 14.00 -4.94
CA SER A 88 -16.59 12.99 -4.39
C SER A 88 -15.70 12.36 -5.46
N HIS A 89 -14.72 11.56 -5.04
CA HIS A 89 -13.83 10.88 -5.98
C HIS A 89 -13.25 9.60 -5.38
N VAL A 90 -12.75 8.70 -6.22
CA VAL A 90 -12.02 7.50 -5.81
C VAL A 90 -10.83 7.31 -6.72
N ALA A 91 -9.67 7.06 -6.13
CA ALA A 91 -8.43 6.83 -6.87
C ALA A 91 -7.49 5.94 -6.06
N ILE A 92 -6.46 5.42 -6.71
CA ILE A 92 -5.51 4.47 -6.13
C ILE A 92 -4.22 5.22 -5.82
N PHE A 93 -3.81 5.23 -4.57
CA PHE A 93 -2.60 5.91 -4.10
C PHE A 93 -1.37 5.33 -4.80
N ASP A 94 -0.50 6.20 -5.33
CA ASP A 94 0.74 5.85 -6.02
C ASP A 94 1.95 6.06 -5.11
N HIS A 95 2.13 7.28 -4.60
CA HIS A 95 3.17 7.63 -3.64
C HIS A 95 2.84 8.95 -2.94
N ASP A 96 3.48 9.18 -1.78
CA ASP A 96 3.45 10.46 -1.08
C ASP A 96 4.34 11.47 -1.81
N ILE A 97 3.86 12.71 -1.97
CA ILE A 97 4.65 13.78 -2.62
C ILE A 97 5.43 14.56 -1.56
N ASP A 98 4.75 15.01 -0.51
CA ASP A 98 5.28 15.98 0.46
C ASP A 98 4.64 15.89 1.87
N GLY A 99 3.89 14.82 2.17
CA GLY A 99 3.13 14.67 3.40
C GLY A 99 1.83 15.48 3.48
N SER A 100 1.54 16.35 2.49
CA SER A 100 0.30 17.11 2.36
C SER A 100 -0.52 16.70 1.13
N ASN A 101 0.16 16.26 0.08
CA ASN A 101 -0.39 15.79 -1.18
C ASN A 101 0.10 14.37 -1.47
N GLY A 102 -0.80 13.57 -2.04
CA GLY A 102 -0.47 12.28 -2.62
C GLY A 102 -0.56 12.34 -4.14
N MET A 103 0.18 11.46 -4.80
CA MET A 103 -0.03 11.16 -6.21
C MET A 103 -1.04 10.01 -6.33
N PHE A 104 -2.07 10.17 -7.16
CA PHE A 104 -3.14 9.20 -7.30
C PHE A 104 -3.37 8.78 -8.75
N LEU A 105 -3.48 7.47 -8.95
CA LEU A 105 -3.84 6.83 -10.21
C LEU A 105 -5.36 6.62 -10.26
N GLY A 106 -6.03 7.18 -11.25
CA GLY A 106 -7.48 7.07 -11.39
C GLY A 106 -7.99 7.60 -12.72
N GLN A 107 -9.27 7.40 -13.01
CA GLN A 107 -9.96 7.94 -14.18
C GLN A 107 -10.76 9.18 -13.82
N ASN A 108 -11.00 10.07 -14.79
CA ASN A 108 -11.77 11.30 -14.59
C ASN A 108 -11.27 12.17 -13.40
N GLN A 109 -9.94 12.32 -13.25
CA GLN A 109 -9.32 13.03 -12.12
C GLN A 109 -9.12 14.54 -12.35
N GLY A 110 -10.02 15.20 -13.09
CA GLY A 110 -9.85 16.60 -13.49
C GLY A 110 -10.57 17.03 -14.76
N GLY A 111 -11.47 16.18 -15.28
CA GLY A 111 -12.26 16.46 -16.48
C GLY A 111 -12.95 15.19 -17.00
N ALA A 112 -14.20 15.34 -17.45
CA ALA A 112 -15.10 14.24 -17.80
C ALA A 112 -14.47 13.22 -18.77
N ASN A 113 -14.75 11.93 -18.54
CA ASN A 113 -14.39 10.80 -19.40
C ASN A 113 -12.88 10.59 -19.59
N GLY A 114 -12.07 11.03 -18.62
CA GLY A 114 -10.62 10.91 -18.68
C GLY A 114 -10.12 9.48 -18.45
N ALA A 115 -9.20 9.04 -19.32
CA ALA A 115 -8.39 7.85 -19.12
C ALA A 115 -7.64 7.85 -17.78
N PHE A 116 -7.17 6.69 -17.36
CA PHE A 116 -6.27 6.57 -16.21
C PHE A 116 -5.06 7.48 -16.37
N ASN A 117 -4.86 8.39 -15.42
CA ASN A 117 -3.72 9.29 -15.33
C ASN A 117 -3.23 9.37 -13.88
N LEU A 118 -2.12 10.07 -13.67
CA LEU A 118 -1.63 10.41 -12.33
C LEU A 118 -1.95 11.87 -12.04
N VAL A 119 -2.61 12.14 -10.92
CA VAL A 119 -2.96 13.50 -10.48
C VAL A 119 -2.55 13.69 -9.03
N SER A 120 -1.95 14.84 -8.75
CA SER A 120 -1.66 15.29 -7.38
C SER A 120 -2.94 15.78 -6.74
N LEU A 121 -3.32 15.18 -5.61
CA LEU A 121 -4.51 15.58 -4.84
C LEU A 121 -4.12 15.74 -3.36
N PRO A 122 -4.71 16.72 -2.64
CA PRO A 122 -4.39 16.95 -1.25
C PRO A 122 -5.04 15.90 -0.34
N TYR A 123 -4.33 15.46 0.70
CA TYR A 123 -4.90 14.55 1.72
C TYR A 123 -6.06 15.21 2.49
N SER A 124 -6.13 16.54 2.53
CA SER A 124 -7.26 17.24 3.12
C SER A 124 -8.59 17.01 2.39
N ALA A 125 -8.55 16.51 1.15
CA ALA A 125 -9.74 16.11 0.40
C ALA A 125 -10.10 14.63 0.60
N THR A 126 -9.26 13.80 1.21
CA THR A 126 -9.55 12.38 1.45
C THR A 126 -10.26 12.16 2.78
N TYR A 127 -11.07 11.10 2.88
CA TYR A 127 -11.47 10.59 4.20
C TYR A 127 -10.23 10.15 5.01
N ALA A 128 -10.41 10.00 6.33
CA ALA A 128 -9.31 9.72 7.27
C ALA A 128 -8.59 8.37 7.04
N THR A 129 -9.20 7.46 6.29
CA THR A 129 -8.69 6.11 6.03
C THR A 129 -8.86 5.74 4.56
N ALA A 130 -8.04 4.79 4.11
CA ALA A 130 -8.07 4.19 2.79
C ALA A 130 -8.32 2.68 2.86
N PHE A 131 -8.52 2.06 1.70
CA PHE A 131 -8.80 0.64 1.56
C PHE A 131 -7.64 -0.09 0.89
N ARG A 132 -6.89 -0.89 1.65
CA ARG A 132 -5.81 -1.74 1.15
C ARG A 132 -6.36 -3.07 0.64
N PRO A 133 -6.12 -3.47 -0.61
CA PRO A 133 -6.50 -4.81 -1.08
C PRO A 133 -5.93 -5.91 -0.18
N LYS A 134 -6.76 -6.81 0.35
CA LYS A 134 -6.26 -7.97 1.13
C LYS A 134 -5.28 -8.86 0.36
N SER A 135 -5.39 -8.89 -0.98
CA SER A 135 -4.50 -9.57 -1.92
C SER A 135 -3.10 -8.95 -1.99
N PHE A 136 -2.94 -7.70 -1.52
CA PHE A 136 -1.62 -7.06 -1.43
C PHE A 136 -0.91 -7.41 -0.11
N GLY A 137 -1.53 -8.28 0.67
CA GLY A 137 -1.19 -8.48 2.06
C GLY A 137 -1.88 -7.42 2.91
N SER A 138 -2.55 -7.87 3.96
CA SER A 138 -2.70 -7.02 5.14
C SER A 138 -1.30 -6.57 5.55
N GLY A 139 -1.15 -5.35 6.08
CA GLY A 139 -0.03 -4.99 6.96
C GLY A 139 -0.06 -5.76 8.29
N THR A 140 -0.43 -7.03 8.21
CA THR A 140 -0.28 -8.15 9.12
C THR A 140 0.09 -9.31 8.23
N SER A 141 1.38 -9.40 7.91
CA SER A 141 1.97 -10.62 7.37
C SER A 141 1.55 -11.80 8.26
N THR A 142 0.73 -12.70 7.72
CA THR A 142 0.73 -14.08 8.19
C THR A 142 2.16 -14.58 8.08
N GLU A 143 2.76 -14.92 9.21
CA GLU A 143 4.06 -15.58 9.33
C GLU A 143 4.21 -16.64 8.22
N GLY A 144 5.20 -16.50 7.34
CA GLY A 144 5.60 -17.57 6.41
C GLY A 144 5.42 -17.37 4.92
N ASN A 145 4.97 -16.21 4.42
CA ASN A 145 5.03 -15.92 2.98
C ASN A 145 5.68 -14.55 2.68
N TYR A 146 6.93 -14.41 3.11
CA TYR A 146 7.74 -13.22 2.86
C TYR A 146 8.50 -13.37 1.53
N PRO A 147 8.98 -12.27 0.92
CA PRO A 147 9.85 -12.32 -0.27
C PRO A 147 11.24 -12.94 0.01
N ILE A 148 11.48 -13.40 1.23
CA ILE A 148 12.65 -14.17 1.67
C ILE A 148 12.19 -15.33 2.56
N PRO A 149 12.94 -16.45 2.65
CA PRO A 149 12.61 -17.56 3.56
C PRO A 149 12.53 -17.10 5.02
N ASN A 150 11.75 -17.78 5.87
CA ASN A 150 11.59 -17.45 7.30
C ASN A 150 12.88 -17.52 8.14
N SER A 151 13.91 -18.17 7.61
CA SER A 151 15.25 -18.30 8.21
C SER A 151 16.27 -18.51 7.11
N GLY A 152 17.51 -18.06 7.31
CA GLY A 152 18.57 -18.21 6.33
C GLY A 152 19.67 -17.18 6.55
N THR A 153 20.42 -16.89 5.48
CA THR A 153 21.45 -15.85 5.49
C THR A 153 20.98 -14.69 4.62
N PHE A 154 21.01 -13.47 5.15
CA PHE A 154 20.68 -12.26 4.39
C PHE A 154 21.96 -11.50 4.05
N LYS A 155 22.10 -11.05 2.80
CA LYS A 155 23.21 -10.20 2.33
C LYS A 155 22.70 -8.80 2.02
N PHE A 156 23.28 -7.80 2.67
CA PHE A 156 22.91 -6.40 2.48
C PHE A 156 23.52 -5.82 1.20
N THR A 157 22.79 -4.92 0.55
CA THR A 157 23.24 -4.21 -0.67
C THR A 157 23.27 -2.70 -0.51
N VAL A 158 23.01 -2.20 0.71
CA VAL A 158 23.00 -0.78 1.07
C VAL A 158 23.78 -0.56 2.37
N ASP A 159 24.24 0.68 2.59
CA ASP A 159 25.03 1.03 3.76
C ASP A 159 24.18 1.56 4.94
N ASN A 160 24.75 1.53 6.15
CA ASN A 160 24.19 2.13 7.37
C ASN A 160 22.82 1.57 7.82
N VAL A 161 22.57 0.28 7.63
CA VAL A 161 21.32 -0.38 8.07
C VAL A 161 21.35 -0.61 9.58
N ASN A 162 20.54 0.16 10.31
CA ASN A 162 20.51 0.16 11.77
C ASN A 162 20.02 -1.15 12.40
N ILE A 163 20.75 -1.63 13.41
CA ILE A 163 20.36 -2.77 14.23
C ILE A 163 19.59 -2.28 15.47
N ARG A 164 18.47 -2.93 15.78
CA ARG A 164 17.60 -2.59 16.91
C ARG A 164 17.46 -3.73 17.91
N ASN A 165 17.21 -3.37 19.17
CA ASN A 165 16.89 -4.31 20.24
C ASN A 165 15.48 -4.89 20.07
N GLY A 166 15.37 -6.22 20.11
CA GLY A 166 14.10 -6.95 20.14
C GLY A 166 13.32 -6.96 18.82
N GLU A 167 12.18 -7.66 18.83
CA GLU A 167 11.24 -7.79 17.70
C GLU A 167 10.15 -6.71 17.75
N VAL A 168 10.55 -5.48 18.12
CA VAL A 168 9.63 -4.37 18.39
C VAL A 168 9.60 -3.30 17.30
N GLY A 169 10.32 -3.53 16.19
CA GLY A 169 10.37 -2.60 15.06
C GLY A 169 11.09 -1.30 15.42
N LEU A 170 10.57 -0.16 14.96
CA LEU A 170 11.12 1.18 15.20
C LEU A 170 11.11 1.59 16.68
N ALA A 171 10.25 1.00 17.50
CA ALA A 171 10.24 1.22 18.95
C ALA A 171 11.46 0.61 19.67
N GLY A 172 12.19 -0.30 19.02
CA GLY A 172 13.40 -0.90 19.56
C GLY A 172 14.55 0.10 19.59
N SER A 173 15.23 0.20 20.74
CA SER A 173 16.42 1.06 20.87
C SER A 173 17.53 0.60 19.92
N LEU A 174 18.20 1.57 19.29
CA LEU A 174 19.37 1.32 18.45
C LEU A 174 20.48 0.67 19.28
N THR A 175 21.20 -0.27 18.68
CA THR A 175 22.39 -0.86 19.32
C THR A 175 23.63 0.02 19.18
N GLY A 176 23.59 1.00 18.26
CA GLY A 176 24.76 1.75 17.82
C GLY A 176 25.59 1.03 16.75
N GLN A 177 25.21 -0.20 16.37
CA GLN A 177 25.83 -0.97 15.29
C GLN A 177 24.94 -0.98 14.04
N GLN A 178 25.56 -1.19 12.88
CA GLN A 178 24.91 -1.15 11.58
C GLN A 178 25.47 -2.27 10.69
N TYR A 179 24.67 -2.68 9.71
CA TYR A 179 25.15 -3.44 8.56
C TYR A 179 25.39 -2.53 7.36
N ASN A 180 26.39 -2.85 6.58
CA ASN A 180 26.77 -2.17 5.35
C ASN A 180 26.70 -3.09 4.14
N SER A 181 26.81 -2.50 2.94
CA SER A 181 26.71 -3.23 1.70
C SER A 181 27.77 -4.32 1.62
N GLY A 182 27.34 -5.53 1.25
CA GLY A 182 28.18 -6.73 1.16
C GLY A 182 28.24 -7.55 2.45
N GLU A 183 27.86 -7.01 3.62
CA GLU A 183 27.82 -7.76 4.87
C GLU A 183 26.64 -8.74 4.90
N THR A 184 26.74 -9.74 5.79
CA THR A 184 25.74 -10.81 5.91
C THR A 184 25.34 -11.08 7.35
N VAL A 185 24.11 -11.55 7.56
CA VAL A 185 23.61 -12.01 8.86
C VAL A 185 22.76 -13.26 8.72
N ASN A 186 22.97 -14.22 9.63
CA ASN A 186 22.09 -15.38 9.77
C ASN A 186 20.88 -14.98 10.61
N TYR A 187 19.68 -15.30 10.14
CA TYR A 187 18.43 -14.97 10.79
C TYR A 187 17.54 -16.20 10.92
N ASP A 188 16.71 -16.21 11.96
CA ASP A 188 15.81 -17.33 12.30
C ASP A 188 14.33 -16.93 12.24
N LYS A 189 14.05 -15.65 11.98
CA LYS A 189 12.70 -15.12 11.89
C LYS A 189 12.61 -13.98 10.90
N VAL A 190 11.47 -13.89 10.24
CA VAL A 190 11.05 -12.76 9.42
C VAL A 190 9.70 -12.27 9.94
N TYR A 191 9.50 -10.95 10.00
CA TYR A 191 8.23 -10.37 10.41
C TYR A 191 8.03 -8.98 9.78
N GLU A 192 6.80 -8.54 9.62
CA GLU A 192 6.50 -7.15 9.24
C GLU A 192 6.09 -6.32 10.45
N ARG A 193 6.57 -5.08 10.50
CA ARG A 193 6.18 -4.08 11.51
C ARG A 193 6.54 -2.68 11.03
N ASP A 194 5.74 -1.69 11.40
CA ASP A 194 5.96 -0.27 11.06
C ASP A 194 6.13 -0.02 9.55
N GLY A 195 5.53 -0.88 8.71
CA GLY A 195 5.65 -0.85 7.26
C GLY A 195 6.95 -1.46 6.69
N TYR A 196 7.89 -1.87 7.52
CA TYR A 196 9.12 -2.55 7.09
C TYR A 196 8.98 -4.07 7.16
N LEU A 197 9.73 -4.77 6.30
CA LEU A 197 10.05 -6.18 6.53
C LEU A 197 11.29 -6.25 7.40
N TRP A 198 11.24 -7.05 8.46
CA TRP A 198 12.33 -7.24 9.40
C TRP A 198 12.80 -8.68 9.38
N ILE A 199 14.10 -8.86 9.60
CA ILE A 199 14.65 -10.14 10.04
C ILE A 199 15.07 -10.05 11.50
N SER A 200 15.01 -11.17 12.21
CA SER A 200 15.43 -11.28 13.61
C SER A 200 16.41 -12.43 13.83
N TYR A 201 17.34 -12.23 14.77
CA TYR A 201 18.38 -13.18 15.11
C TYR A 201 18.81 -13.02 16.57
N ILE A 202 19.45 -14.06 17.11
CA ILE A 202 20.15 -13.99 18.40
C ILE A 202 21.58 -13.51 18.14
N SER A 203 21.96 -12.35 18.70
CA SER A 203 23.34 -11.85 18.58
C SER A 203 24.32 -12.68 19.40
N TYR A 204 25.62 -12.49 19.18
CA TYR A 204 26.68 -13.15 19.95
C TYR A 204 26.52 -12.99 21.48
N SER A 205 26.00 -11.85 21.94
CA SER A 205 25.70 -11.59 23.36
C SER A 205 24.44 -12.29 23.90
N GLY A 206 23.75 -13.12 23.11
CA GLY A 206 22.50 -13.79 23.49
C GLY A 206 21.24 -12.93 23.40
N ALA A 207 21.36 -11.65 23.04
CA ALA A 207 20.22 -10.75 22.91
C ALA A 207 19.52 -10.90 21.54
N ARG A 208 18.19 -10.84 21.51
CA ARG A 208 17.43 -10.77 20.25
C ARG A 208 17.60 -9.41 19.58
N ARG A 209 18.01 -9.40 18.32
CA ARG A 209 18.20 -8.22 17.48
C ARG A 209 17.35 -8.29 16.24
N SER A 210 16.95 -7.14 15.73
CA SER A 210 16.21 -7.07 14.48
C SER A 210 16.77 -5.99 13.58
N VAL A 211 16.65 -6.23 12.28
CA VAL A 211 17.05 -5.30 11.22
C VAL A 211 15.97 -5.22 10.15
N ALA A 212 15.69 -4.01 9.69
CA ALA A 212 14.81 -3.82 8.55
C ALA A 212 15.55 -4.19 7.26
N VAL A 213 14.91 -5.00 6.43
CA VAL A 213 15.44 -5.50 5.14
C VAL A 213 14.60 -5.06 3.94
N ARG A 214 13.42 -4.49 4.19
CA ARG A 214 12.57 -3.84 3.18
C ARG A 214 12.05 -2.54 3.74
N ALA A 215 12.19 -1.47 2.98
CA ALA A 215 11.59 -0.18 3.26
C ALA A 215 10.06 -0.20 3.13
N GLN A 216 9.43 0.88 3.60
CA GLN A 216 7.97 1.06 3.56
C GLN A 216 7.40 1.15 2.14
N ASP A 217 8.22 1.59 1.18
CA ASP A 217 7.92 1.65 -0.24
C ASP A 217 8.06 0.28 -0.95
N GLY A 218 8.45 -0.76 -0.22
CA GLY A 218 8.67 -2.10 -0.75
C GLY A 218 10.09 -2.37 -1.26
N THR A 219 10.97 -1.36 -1.27
CA THR A 219 12.37 -1.52 -1.72
C THR A 219 13.12 -2.46 -0.78
N MET A 220 13.69 -3.54 -1.34
CA MET A 220 14.56 -4.47 -0.60
C MET A 220 15.96 -3.88 -0.44
N TRP A 221 16.56 -4.06 0.74
CA TRP A 221 17.91 -3.61 1.09
C TRP A 221 18.95 -4.73 1.01
N GLY A 222 18.60 -5.81 0.32
CA GLY A 222 19.42 -6.99 0.13
C GLY A 222 18.60 -8.18 -0.33
N TYR A 223 19.19 -9.37 -0.23
CA TYR A 223 18.56 -10.64 -0.61
C TYR A 223 19.00 -11.79 0.30
N ALA A 224 18.15 -12.81 0.41
CA ALA A 224 18.52 -14.07 1.06
C ALA A 224 19.38 -14.92 0.12
N ILE A 225 20.35 -15.65 0.69
CA ILE A 225 21.24 -16.59 -0.01
C ILE A 225 21.17 -17.99 0.58
#